data_AF-A0A088QEM9-F1
#
_entry.id   AF-A0A088QEM9-F1
#
_cell.length_a   1.000
_cell.length_b   1.000
_cell.length_c   1.000
_cell.angle_alpha   90.00
_cell.angle_beta   90.00
_cell.angle_gamma   90.00
#
_symmetry.space_group_name_H-M   'P 1'
#
loop_
_entity.id
_entity.type
_entity.pdbx_description
1 polymer ?
#
loop_
_entity_poly.entity_id
_entity_poly.type
_entity_poly.pdbx_seq_one_letter_code
_entity_poly.pdbx_strand_id
1 'polypeptide(L)'
;MRQSFKRLSTAVVTFAATISLAACTVGGDNAEQQEAEKSDVGLVASVKDDATDVSVVDPISVQVEEGHRLDKVVMTNPEGKEVKGKLDSSGTKWTTAEPLGYSKTYEINATSGTEKLATSFTTIEPTSQVNGYLSPLDGSTVGVGQTIAVKFSASISDRKAAEEAIKVTTEPKVEGAFYWLNNSEVRWRPKEYWKPGTKVTVKSDIYGTDLGDDMYGAESAETSFTIGDEVIAIADDATKTMVIKKNGEVVNSMPISMGSNVHPTPNGQYIIGDRNETMVMDSRTYGLSLDNGGYVTPVNYATQMSYSGIYVHGAPWSTWAQGSVNQSHGCINVTDANAKWFLDNTKRGDIVVVKNTVGETLSGVDGLGDWNIPWETWKKGNADETSSW
;
A
#
# COMPACT_ATOMS: atom_id res chain seq x y z
N MET A 1 12.23 63.22 -23.13
CA MET A 1 13.10 64.23 -22.49
C MET A 1 14.38 63.50 -22.05
N ARG A 2 15.51 63.77 -22.73
CA ARG A 2 16.96 63.55 -22.40
C ARG A 2 17.36 62.30 -21.57
N GLN A 3 17.99 61.25 -22.09
CA GLN A 3 19.40 61.05 -22.57
C GLN A 3 20.55 61.44 -21.61
N SER A 4 21.44 60.47 -21.31
CA SER A 4 22.94 60.53 -21.25
C SER A 4 23.49 59.39 -20.35
N PHE A 5 24.09 58.28 -20.82
CA PHE A 5 25.45 58.02 -21.38
C PHE A 5 26.68 58.35 -20.50
N LYS A 6 27.52 57.32 -20.24
CA LYS A 6 29.02 57.21 -20.38
C LYS A 6 29.48 55.90 -19.68
N ARG A 7 29.94 54.85 -20.38
CA ARG A 7 31.20 54.55 -21.12
C ARG A 7 32.46 54.27 -20.26
N LEU A 8 32.97 53.04 -20.45
CA LEU A 8 34.38 52.56 -20.58
C LEU A 8 35.26 52.54 -19.30
N SER A 9 36.02 51.48 -18.98
CA SER A 9 37.09 50.90 -19.82
C SER A 9 37.55 49.51 -19.34
N THR A 10 37.99 48.69 -20.30
CA THR A 10 38.69 47.41 -20.20
C THR A 10 40.16 47.62 -19.82
N ALA A 11 40.74 46.74 -18.99
CA ALA A 11 42.19 46.49 -18.94
C ALA A 11 42.45 45.01 -18.62
N VAL A 12 43.03 44.32 -19.59
CA VAL A 12 43.55 42.95 -19.50
C VAL A 12 44.96 43.02 -18.93
N VAL A 13 45.27 42.21 -17.92
CA VAL A 13 46.64 41.92 -17.50
C VAL A 13 46.81 40.41 -17.45
N THR A 14 47.50 39.89 -18.46
CA THR A 14 48.00 38.53 -18.56
C THR A 14 49.25 38.42 -17.68
N PHE A 15 49.28 37.48 -16.73
CA PHE A 15 50.49 37.09 -16.02
C PHE A 15 50.69 35.59 -16.19
N ALA A 16 51.70 35.22 -16.98
CA ALA A 16 52.22 33.87 -17.07
C ALA A 16 53.35 33.73 -16.05
N ALA A 17 53.26 32.74 -15.17
CA ALA A 17 54.37 32.31 -14.31
C ALA A 17 54.36 30.79 -14.19
N THR A 18 55.23 30.15 -14.95
CA THR A 18 55.71 28.78 -14.74
C THR A 18 56.70 28.76 -13.58
N ILE A 19 56.43 27.99 -12.53
CA ILE A 19 57.42 27.58 -11.53
C ILE A 19 57.28 26.07 -11.32
N SER A 20 58.38 25.38 -11.59
CA SER A 20 58.65 23.98 -11.28
C SER A 20 59.43 23.88 -9.96
N LEU A 21 59.04 23.00 -9.03
CA LEU A 21 59.90 21.99 -8.34
C LEU A 21 59.26 21.43 -7.04
N ALA A 22 59.34 20.09 -6.96
CA ALA A 22 59.59 19.22 -5.79
C ALA A 22 58.60 19.12 -4.60
N ALA A 23 57.95 17.96 -4.55
CA ALA A 23 57.72 17.04 -3.42
C ALA A 23 57.68 17.54 -1.97
N CYS A 24 56.56 17.23 -1.29
CA CYS A 24 56.56 16.57 0.03
C CYS A 24 55.26 15.77 0.21
N THR A 25 55.42 14.57 0.73
CA THR A 25 54.45 13.49 0.98
C THR A 25 53.80 13.60 2.36
N VAL A 26 52.48 13.41 2.46
CA VAL A 26 51.63 12.88 3.58
C VAL A 26 50.21 12.81 2.96
N GLY A 27 49.37 11.77 2.97
CA GLY A 27 49.28 10.46 3.62
C GLY A 27 47.78 10.17 3.89
N GLY A 28 47.20 9.13 3.27
CA GLY A 28 45.83 8.57 3.48
C GLY A 28 44.68 9.35 2.81
N ASP A 29 43.71 8.79 2.08
CA ASP A 29 43.19 7.42 1.96
C ASP A 29 42.86 7.07 0.50
N ASN A 30 43.12 5.83 0.12
CA ASN A 30 42.88 5.23 -1.18
C ASN A 30 41.38 5.04 -1.42
N ALA A 31 40.81 5.76 -2.40
CA ALA A 31 39.65 5.30 -3.13
C ALA A 31 40.14 4.26 -4.16
N GLU A 32 40.22 2.99 -3.74
CA GLU A 32 40.46 1.88 -4.66
C GLU A 32 39.21 1.64 -5.51
N GLN A 33 39.27 2.09 -6.76
CA GLN A 33 38.48 1.51 -7.84
C GLN A 33 38.92 0.05 -8.00
N GLN A 34 38.17 -0.88 -7.41
CA GLN A 34 38.44 -2.31 -7.48
C GLN A 34 37.89 -2.88 -8.79
N GLU A 35 38.82 -3.06 -9.73
CA GLU A 35 38.68 -3.69 -11.04
C GLU A 35 38.28 -5.17 -10.89
N ALA A 36 37.23 -5.58 -11.59
CA ALA A 36 36.84 -6.99 -11.70
C ALA A 36 37.87 -7.74 -12.58
N GLU A 37 38.28 -8.94 -12.19
CA GLU A 37 39.22 -9.74 -12.99
C GLU A 37 38.63 -10.02 -14.39
N LYS A 38 39.32 -9.51 -15.41
CA LYS A 38 38.91 -9.56 -16.81
C LYS A 38 39.64 -10.72 -17.49
N SER A 39 38.89 -11.66 -18.08
CA SER A 39 39.45 -12.65 -19.00
C SER A 39 39.86 -12.00 -20.33
N ASP A 40 40.72 -12.67 -21.12
CA ASP A 40 41.24 -12.17 -22.41
C ASP A 40 40.15 -11.91 -23.47
N VAL A 41 38.93 -12.42 -23.24
CA VAL A 41 37.75 -12.31 -24.12
C VAL A 41 36.63 -11.46 -23.45
N GLY A 42 36.94 -10.86 -22.29
CA GLY A 42 36.05 -9.99 -21.52
C GLY A 42 34.74 -10.66 -21.11
N LEU A 43 34.78 -11.94 -20.75
CA LEU A 43 33.67 -12.64 -20.11
C LEU A 43 33.50 -12.12 -18.67
N VAL A 44 32.39 -11.44 -18.38
CA VAL A 44 32.16 -10.69 -17.14
C VAL A 44 30.75 -10.95 -16.60
N ALA A 45 30.64 -11.27 -15.30
CA ALA A 45 29.37 -11.27 -14.57
C ALA A 45 29.06 -9.88 -14.00
N SER A 46 27.78 -9.56 -13.80
CA SER A 46 27.35 -8.32 -13.14
C SER A 46 27.57 -8.32 -11.62
N VAL A 47 28.03 -9.43 -11.07
CA VAL A 47 28.40 -9.61 -9.66
C VAL A 47 29.87 -9.98 -9.57
N LYS A 48 30.50 -9.55 -8.48
CA LYS A 48 31.86 -9.96 -8.15
C LYS A 48 31.83 -11.35 -7.51
N ASP A 49 32.96 -12.05 -7.62
CA ASP A 49 33.16 -13.30 -6.91
C ASP A 49 33.12 -13.08 -5.40
N ASP A 50 32.46 -14.00 -4.71
CA ASP A 50 32.16 -13.99 -3.28
C ASP A 50 31.42 -12.72 -2.79
N ALA A 51 30.74 -11.99 -3.69
CA ALA A 51 29.91 -10.85 -3.29
C ALA A 51 28.81 -11.28 -2.32
N THR A 52 28.58 -10.48 -1.27
CA THR A 52 27.46 -10.65 -0.34
C THR A 52 26.39 -9.60 -0.59
N ASP A 53 25.23 -9.76 0.05
CA ASP A 53 24.13 -8.78 0.03
C ASP A 53 23.64 -8.45 -1.38
N VAL A 54 23.73 -9.43 -2.30
CA VAL A 54 23.28 -9.26 -3.67
C VAL A 54 21.75 -9.24 -3.70
N SER A 55 21.20 -8.22 -4.37
CA SER A 55 19.76 -8.05 -4.56
C SER A 55 19.09 -9.30 -5.13
N VAL A 56 17.93 -9.63 -4.58
CA VAL A 56 17.12 -10.78 -5.04
C VAL A 56 16.23 -10.46 -6.24
N VAL A 57 16.12 -9.18 -6.61
CA VAL A 57 15.24 -8.70 -7.70
C VAL A 57 16.00 -8.02 -8.84
N ASP A 58 17.22 -7.53 -8.60
CA ASP A 58 18.04 -6.99 -9.69
C ASP A 58 18.55 -8.14 -10.56
N PRO A 59 18.35 -8.09 -11.90
CA PRO A 59 18.76 -9.18 -12.76
C PRO A 59 20.28 -9.38 -12.76
N ILE A 60 20.71 -10.63 -12.55
CA ILE A 60 22.11 -11.02 -12.70
C ILE A 60 22.38 -11.28 -14.18
N SER A 61 23.49 -10.78 -14.71
CA SER A 61 23.86 -10.96 -16.10
C SER A 61 25.29 -11.43 -16.28
N VAL A 62 25.53 -12.17 -17.37
CA VAL A 62 26.86 -12.52 -17.85
C VAL A 62 26.98 -12.00 -19.27
N GLN A 63 28.07 -11.30 -19.56
CA GLN A 63 28.33 -10.66 -20.85
C GLN A 63 29.71 -11.06 -21.37
N VAL A 64 29.87 -11.05 -22.69
CA VAL A 64 31.15 -11.26 -23.37
C VAL A 64 31.40 -10.09 -24.33
N GLU A 65 32.67 -9.80 -24.63
CA GLU A 65 33.02 -8.71 -25.55
C GLU A 65 32.44 -8.88 -26.96
N GLU A 66 32.27 -7.74 -27.63
CA GLU A 66 31.73 -7.68 -28.99
C GLU A 66 32.62 -8.48 -29.97
N GLY A 67 31.98 -9.33 -30.78
CA GLY A 67 32.67 -10.28 -31.67
C GLY A 67 32.76 -11.70 -31.12
N HIS A 68 32.42 -11.92 -29.85
CA HIS A 68 32.32 -13.23 -29.22
C HIS A 68 30.87 -13.60 -28.89
N ARG A 69 30.65 -14.86 -28.50
CA ARG A 69 29.32 -15.36 -28.09
C ARG A 69 29.45 -16.27 -26.87
N LEU A 70 28.45 -16.20 -26.00
CA LEU A 70 28.28 -17.12 -24.88
C LEU A 70 27.85 -18.48 -25.43
N ASP A 71 28.65 -19.51 -25.18
CA ASP A 71 28.32 -20.89 -25.56
C ASP A 71 27.38 -21.53 -24.54
N LYS A 72 27.63 -21.27 -23.25
CA LYS A 72 26.85 -21.80 -22.14
C LYS A 72 26.94 -20.84 -20.96
N VAL A 73 25.80 -20.61 -20.30
CA VAL A 73 25.73 -19.96 -18.99
C VAL A 73 24.79 -20.80 -18.15
N VAL A 74 25.27 -21.24 -16.99
CA VAL A 74 24.48 -21.97 -15.99
C VAL A 74 24.66 -21.25 -14.68
N MET A 75 23.55 -20.85 -14.08
CA MET A 75 23.51 -20.32 -12.73
C MET A 75 22.70 -21.30 -11.87
N THR A 76 23.25 -21.78 -10.77
CA THR A 76 22.61 -22.75 -9.89
C THR A 76 22.46 -22.22 -8.47
N ASN A 77 21.39 -22.64 -7.81
CA ASN A 77 21.18 -22.39 -6.38
C ASN A 77 21.89 -23.48 -5.53
N PRO A 78 21.88 -23.37 -4.17
CA PRO A 78 22.52 -24.35 -3.30
C PRO A 78 21.99 -25.78 -3.42
N GLU A 79 20.76 -25.95 -3.92
CA GLU A 79 20.16 -27.26 -4.16
C GLU A 79 20.53 -27.86 -5.53
N GLY A 80 21.39 -27.19 -6.31
CA GLY A 80 21.84 -27.61 -7.64
C GLY A 80 20.80 -27.38 -8.74
N LYS A 81 19.71 -26.64 -8.45
CA LYS A 81 18.69 -26.29 -9.44
C LYS A 81 19.14 -25.08 -10.25
N GLU A 82 19.04 -25.21 -11.57
CA GLU A 82 19.34 -24.12 -12.50
C GLU A 82 18.29 -23.00 -12.39
N VAL A 83 18.79 -21.76 -12.31
CA VAL A 83 18.01 -20.53 -12.34
C VAL A 83 17.64 -20.22 -13.77
N LYS A 84 16.36 -19.93 -14.02
CA LYS A 84 15.91 -19.52 -15.36
C LYS A 84 16.64 -18.25 -15.77
N GLY A 85 17.16 -18.27 -16.99
CA GLY A 85 17.69 -17.08 -17.63
C GLY A 85 17.42 -17.06 -19.12
N LYS A 86 17.72 -15.91 -19.72
CA LYS A 86 17.47 -15.62 -21.13
C LYS A 86 18.76 -15.09 -21.75
N LEU A 87 19.13 -15.69 -22.87
CA LEU A 87 20.16 -15.18 -23.76
C LEU A 87 19.54 -14.18 -24.75
N ASP A 88 20.23 -13.07 -24.99
CA ASP A 88 19.86 -12.13 -26.04
C ASP A 88 20.01 -12.74 -27.44
N SER A 89 19.45 -12.08 -28.46
CA SER A 89 19.47 -12.60 -29.83
C SER A 89 20.87 -12.67 -30.44
N SER A 90 21.77 -11.78 -30.03
CA SER A 90 23.18 -11.78 -30.44
C SER A 90 23.98 -12.90 -29.78
N GLY A 91 23.53 -13.44 -28.65
CA GLY A 91 24.29 -14.42 -27.87
C GLY A 91 25.41 -13.79 -27.06
N THR A 92 25.34 -12.49 -26.80
CA THR A 92 26.38 -11.70 -26.12
C THR A 92 26.06 -11.45 -24.64
N LYS A 93 24.78 -11.56 -24.25
CA LYS A 93 24.33 -11.32 -22.88
C LYS A 93 23.30 -12.35 -22.44
N TRP A 94 23.58 -13.01 -21.33
CA TRP A 94 22.62 -13.80 -20.57
C TRP A 94 22.12 -12.98 -19.38
N THR A 95 20.87 -13.14 -18.97
CA THR A 95 20.28 -12.46 -17.81
C THR A 95 19.27 -13.36 -17.11
N THR A 96 19.21 -13.33 -15.78
CA THR A 96 18.19 -14.05 -15.01
C THR A 96 16.77 -13.63 -15.43
N ALA A 97 15.85 -14.57 -15.41
CA ALA A 97 14.46 -14.41 -15.85
C ALA A 97 13.45 -14.78 -14.75
N GLU A 98 13.91 -14.93 -13.52
CA GLU A 98 13.11 -15.08 -12.32
C GLU A 98 13.83 -14.41 -11.13
N PRO A 99 13.11 -13.98 -10.08
CA PRO A 99 13.72 -13.51 -8.85
C PRO A 99 14.60 -14.60 -8.21
N LEU A 100 15.63 -14.17 -7.50
CA LEU A 100 16.46 -15.04 -6.68
C LEU A 100 15.79 -15.24 -5.32
N GLY A 101 16.25 -16.21 -4.54
CA GLY A 101 15.81 -16.41 -3.15
C GLY A 101 16.76 -15.75 -2.17
N TYR A 102 16.23 -15.26 -1.04
CA TYR A 102 17.02 -14.74 0.08
C TYR A 102 17.94 -15.78 0.71
N SER A 103 19.03 -15.30 1.31
CA SER A 103 19.98 -16.10 2.10
C SER A 103 20.54 -17.31 1.34
N LYS A 104 20.76 -17.16 0.02
CA LYS A 104 21.27 -18.23 -0.84
C LYS A 104 22.60 -17.84 -1.48
N THR A 105 23.51 -18.80 -1.51
CA THR A 105 24.72 -18.72 -2.33
C THR A 105 24.43 -19.32 -3.70
N TYR A 106 24.60 -18.51 -4.74
CA TYR A 106 24.46 -18.92 -6.13
C TYR A 106 25.83 -19.10 -6.77
N GLU A 107 25.92 -20.05 -7.68
CA GLU A 107 27.12 -20.28 -8.50
C GLU A 107 26.80 -20.03 -9.97
N ILE A 108 27.66 -19.30 -10.66
CA ILE A 108 27.59 -19.04 -12.09
C ILE A 108 28.78 -19.72 -12.76
N ASN A 109 28.50 -20.52 -13.78
CA ASN A 109 29.49 -21.09 -14.67
C ASN A 109 29.16 -20.68 -16.11
N ALA A 110 30.07 -19.97 -16.77
CA ALA A 110 29.90 -19.52 -18.14
C ALA A 110 31.11 -19.84 -19.02
N THR A 111 30.88 -20.05 -20.31
CA THR A 111 31.93 -20.34 -21.29
C THR A 111 31.74 -19.55 -22.58
N SER A 112 32.85 -19.12 -23.18
CA SER A 112 32.93 -18.55 -24.53
C SER A 112 34.23 -19.03 -25.18
N GLY A 113 34.13 -19.98 -26.10
CA GLY A 113 35.27 -20.68 -26.66
C GLY A 113 36.04 -21.45 -25.59
N THR A 114 37.32 -21.12 -25.41
CA THR A 114 38.18 -21.73 -24.39
C THR A 114 38.11 -21.02 -23.04
N GLU A 115 37.59 -19.80 -23.00
CA GLU A 115 37.46 -19.03 -21.76
C GLU A 115 36.35 -19.56 -20.89
N LYS A 116 36.59 -19.50 -19.58
CA LYS A 116 35.64 -19.89 -18.55
C LYS A 116 35.54 -18.80 -17.50
N LEU A 117 34.33 -18.60 -17.03
CA LEU A 117 34.03 -17.82 -15.84
C LEU A 117 33.36 -18.76 -14.84
N ALA A 118 33.91 -18.82 -13.63
CA ALA A 118 33.27 -19.42 -12.48
C ALA A 118 33.21 -18.33 -11.41
N THR A 119 32.02 -18.04 -10.90
CA THR A 119 31.86 -17.07 -9.83
C THR A 119 30.73 -17.48 -8.90
N SER A 120 30.85 -17.16 -7.63
CA SER A 120 29.81 -17.35 -6.62
C SER A 120 29.44 -16.03 -5.97
N PHE A 121 28.22 -15.95 -5.43
CA PHE A 121 27.80 -14.81 -4.63
C PHE A 121 26.66 -15.22 -3.69
N THR A 122 26.47 -14.47 -2.61
CA THR A 122 25.40 -14.67 -1.65
C THR A 122 24.41 -13.51 -1.71
N THR A 123 23.12 -13.83 -1.83
CA THR A 123 22.05 -12.83 -1.82
C THR A 123 21.85 -12.27 -0.42
N ILE A 124 21.17 -11.13 -0.34
CA ILE A 124 20.67 -10.53 0.91
C ILE A 124 20.16 -11.60 1.88
N GLU A 125 20.56 -11.49 3.16
CA GLU A 125 20.12 -12.32 4.27
C GLU A 125 19.31 -11.47 5.26
N PRO A 126 17.97 -11.36 5.08
CA PRO A 126 17.15 -10.52 5.94
C PRO A 126 17.11 -11.04 7.38
N THR A 127 17.19 -10.13 8.35
CA THR A 127 16.89 -10.44 9.76
C THR A 127 15.45 -10.96 9.92
N SER A 128 14.51 -10.41 9.15
CA SER A 128 13.13 -10.90 9.10
C SER A 128 12.45 -10.59 7.77
N GLN A 129 11.33 -11.27 7.50
CA GLN A 129 10.51 -11.02 6.31
C GLN A 129 9.07 -10.65 6.70
N VAL A 130 8.45 -9.76 5.92
CA VAL A 130 7.09 -9.26 6.16
C VAL A 130 6.19 -9.49 4.95
N ASN A 131 4.97 -9.97 5.21
CA ASN A 131 3.96 -10.16 4.17
C ASN A 131 3.07 -8.92 4.05
N GLY A 132 2.68 -8.55 2.84
CA GLY A 132 1.69 -7.52 2.56
C GLY A 132 0.38 -8.13 2.05
N TYR A 133 -0.73 -7.85 2.74
CA TYR A 133 -2.06 -8.34 2.40
C TYR A 133 -2.89 -7.24 1.75
N LEU A 134 -3.36 -7.49 0.53
CA LEU A 134 -4.14 -6.54 -0.26
C LEU A 134 -5.64 -6.64 0.00
N SER A 135 -6.29 -5.49 0.04
CA SER A 135 -7.76 -5.35 0.04
C SER A 135 -8.17 -4.20 -0.90
N PRO A 136 -9.27 -4.33 -1.66
CA PRO A 136 -10.20 -5.46 -1.68
C PRO A 136 -9.67 -6.71 -2.40
N LEU A 137 -10.40 -7.82 -2.28
CA LEU A 137 -10.06 -9.10 -2.90
C LEU A 137 -10.07 -9.04 -4.42
N ASP A 138 -9.22 -9.86 -5.04
CA ASP A 138 -9.11 -9.95 -6.50
C ASP A 138 -10.43 -10.36 -7.16
N GLY A 139 -10.72 -9.74 -8.31
CA GLY A 139 -11.96 -9.90 -9.07
C GLY A 139 -13.21 -9.30 -8.44
N SER A 140 -13.11 -8.67 -7.26
CA SER A 140 -14.28 -8.16 -6.55
C SER A 140 -14.91 -6.92 -7.23
N THR A 141 -16.21 -6.72 -6.97
CA THR A 141 -16.91 -5.46 -7.28
C THR A 141 -17.32 -4.80 -5.98
N VAL A 142 -16.88 -3.56 -5.78
CA VAL A 142 -17.00 -2.80 -4.52
C VAL A 142 -17.73 -1.48 -4.71
N GLY A 143 -18.16 -0.85 -3.63
CA GLY A 143 -18.81 0.45 -3.67
C GLY A 143 -17.83 1.61 -3.93
N VAL A 144 -18.41 2.79 -4.19
CA VAL A 144 -17.67 4.00 -4.57
C VAL A 144 -16.78 4.58 -3.46
N GLY A 145 -16.97 4.14 -2.22
CA GLY A 145 -16.18 4.53 -1.07
C GLY A 145 -15.02 3.59 -0.75
N GLN A 146 -14.84 2.49 -1.47
CA GLN A 146 -13.79 1.53 -1.14
C GLN A 146 -12.40 2.16 -1.24
N THR A 147 -11.62 2.11 -0.17
CA THR A 147 -10.19 2.45 -0.19
C THR A 147 -9.37 1.20 -0.44
N ILE A 148 -8.19 1.38 -1.04
CA ILE A 148 -7.21 0.31 -1.21
C ILE A 148 -6.48 0.17 0.12
N ALA A 149 -6.24 -1.04 0.60
CA ALA A 149 -5.43 -1.28 1.78
C ALA A 149 -4.29 -2.24 1.48
N VAL A 150 -3.12 -1.95 2.05
CA VAL A 150 -2.02 -2.91 2.21
C VAL A 150 -1.77 -3.04 3.69
N LYS A 151 -2.09 -4.22 4.24
CA LYS A 151 -1.84 -4.55 5.64
C LYS A 151 -0.61 -5.44 5.73
N PHE A 152 0.41 -4.99 6.43
CA PHE A 152 1.63 -5.72 6.67
C PHE A 152 1.50 -6.64 7.89
N SER A 153 2.24 -7.76 7.90
CA SER A 153 2.28 -8.67 9.06
C SER A 153 3.10 -8.14 10.24
N ALA A 154 3.77 -6.99 10.08
CA ALA A 154 4.59 -6.33 11.08
C ALA A 154 4.51 -4.79 10.92
N SER A 155 5.01 -4.05 11.91
CA SER A 155 5.15 -2.60 11.84
C SER A 155 6.21 -2.21 10.81
N ILE A 156 5.93 -1.22 9.97
CA ILE A 156 6.83 -0.75 8.91
C ILE A 156 7.55 0.52 9.37
N SER A 157 8.88 0.44 9.41
CA SER A 157 9.75 1.56 9.79
C SER A 157 10.05 2.46 8.60
N ASP A 158 10.35 1.90 7.41
CA ASP A 158 10.49 2.68 6.18
C ASP A 158 9.19 2.65 5.36
N ARG A 159 8.27 3.52 5.76
CA ARG A 159 6.98 3.69 5.08
C ARG A 159 7.12 4.24 3.66
N LYS A 160 8.20 4.98 3.35
CA LYS A 160 8.44 5.51 2.01
C LYS A 160 8.83 4.39 1.06
N ALA A 161 9.73 3.51 1.48
CA ALA A 161 10.08 2.31 0.72
C ALA A 161 8.83 1.45 0.43
N ALA A 162 7.96 1.28 1.44
CA ALA A 162 6.69 0.58 1.26
C ALA A 162 5.75 1.26 0.24
N GLU A 163 5.58 2.58 0.32
CA GLU A 163 4.74 3.34 -0.64
C GLU A 163 5.30 3.29 -2.06
N GLU A 164 6.62 3.38 -2.24
CA GLU A 164 7.29 3.30 -3.54
C GLU A 164 7.17 1.92 -4.19
N ALA A 165 7.14 0.87 -3.37
CA ALA A 165 6.90 -0.52 -3.81
C ALA A 165 5.42 -0.81 -4.15
N ILE A 166 4.47 0.09 -3.83
CA ILE A 166 3.05 -0.11 -4.12
C ILE A 166 2.62 0.71 -5.33
N LYS A 167 2.21 0.02 -6.40
CA LYS A 167 1.72 0.64 -7.63
C LYS A 167 0.21 0.51 -7.77
N VAL A 168 -0.48 1.64 -7.78
CA VAL A 168 -1.92 1.73 -8.07
C VAL A 168 -2.14 2.21 -9.51
N THR A 169 -2.89 1.43 -10.29
CA THR A 169 -3.28 1.77 -11.67
C THR A 169 -4.81 1.87 -11.74
N THR A 170 -5.32 2.93 -12.35
CA THR A 170 -6.76 3.20 -12.45
C THR A 170 -7.18 3.49 -13.88
N GLU A 171 -8.35 2.97 -14.27
CA GLU A 171 -8.97 3.23 -15.57
C GLU A 171 -10.47 3.55 -15.40
N PRO A 172 -10.91 4.80 -15.66
CA PRO A 172 -10.12 5.95 -16.08
C PRO A 172 -9.11 6.40 -15.00
N LYS A 173 -8.01 7.02 -15.43
CA LYS A 173 -6.96 7.48 -14.52
C LYS A 173 -7.49 8.55 -13.56
N VAL A 174 -7.25 8.35 -12.27
CA VAL A 174 -7.54 9.30 -11.19
C VAL A 174 -6.32 9.46 -10.29
N GLU A 175 -6.12 10.67 -9.78
CA GLU A 175 -5.11 10.95 -8.76
C GLU A 175 -5.58 10.43 -7.40
N GLY A 176 -4.66 9.83 -6.65
CA GLY A 176 -4.87 9.47 -5.25
C GLY A 176 -3.55 9.50 -4.49
N ALA A 177 -3.62 9.28 -3.18
CA ALA A 177 -2.47 9.36 -2.29
C ALA A 177 -2.56 8.29 -1.19
N PHE A 178 -1.41 7.99 -0.58
CA PHE A 178 -1.29 7.08 0.54
C PHE A 178 -1.49 7.78 1.88
N TYR A 179 -2.03 7.04 2.86
CA TYR A 179 -2.13 7.47 4.25
C TYR A 179 -2.10 6.24 5.17
N TRP A 180 -1.26 6.27 6.20
CA TRP A 180 -1.11 5.19 7.18
C TRP A 180 -2.12 5.36 8.30
N LEU A 181 -2.93 4.32 8.55
CA LEU A 181 -3.89 4.33 9.65
C LEU A 181 -3.24 3.93 10.98
N ASN A 182 -2.22 3.07 10.91
CA ASN A 182 -1.41 2.60 12.02
C ASN A 182 -0.03 2.15 11.49
N ASN A 183 0.79 1.56 12.35
CA ASN A 183 2.16 1.16 12.00
C ASN A 183 2.26 0.03 10.96
N SER A 184 1.18 -0.68 10.65
CA SER A 184 1.19 -1.83 9.73
C SER A 184 0.12 -1.77 8.64
N GLU A 185 -0.66 -0.70 8.52
CA GLU A 185 -1.72 -0.60 7.51
C GLU A 185 -1.71 0.76 6.81
N VAL A 186 -1.40 0.73 5.52
CA VAL A 186 -1.47 1.89 4.62
C VAL A 186 -2.71 1.79 3.74
N ARG A 187 -3.35 2.93 3.52
CA ARG A 187 -4.51 3.09 2.64
C ARG A 187 -4.17 3.97 1.46
N TRP A 188 -4.82 3.72 0.33
CA TRP A 188 -4.81 4.63 -0.82
C TRP A 188 -6.23 4.94 -1.26
N ARG A 189 -6.50 6.21 -1.56
CA ARG A 189 -7.78 6.64 -2.16
C ARG A 189 -7.63 7.90 -3.01
N PRO A 190 -8.56 8.14 -3.94
CA PRO A 190 -8.69 9.42 -4.63
C PRO A 190 -9.29 10.50 -3.71
N LYS A 191 -9.29 11.75 -4.21
CA LYS A 191 -9.85 12.89 -3.50
C LYS A 191 -11.35 12.75 -3.21
N GLU A 192 -12.10 12.37 -4.22
CA GLU A 192 -13.56 12.18 -4.19
C GLU A 192 -13.89 10.70 -4.28
N TYR A 193 -15.14 10.31 -3.98
CA TYR A 193 -15.59 8.93 -4.22
C TYR A 193 -15.34 8.49 -5.66
N TRP A 194 -15.07 7.19 -5.81
CA TRP A 194 -14.79 6.60 -7.10
C TRP A 194 -15.95 6.77 -8.08
N LYS A 195 -15.64 6.98 -9.35
CA LYS A 195 -16.63 6.91 -10.42
C LYS A 195 -17.02 5.43 -10.67
N PRO A 196 -18.32 5.09 -10.72
CA PRO A 196 -18.77 3.77 -11.13
C PRO A 196 -18.15 3.30 -12.46
N GLY A 197 -17.80 2.01 -12.54
CA GLY A 197 -17.14 1.39 -13.68
C GLY A 197 -15.61 1.55 -13.72
N THR A 198 -15.02 2.28 -12.77
CA THR A 198 -13.56 2.39 -12.68
C THR A 198 -12.95 1.01 -12.38
N LYS A 199 -11.93 0.63 -13.15
CA LYS A 199 -11.11 -0.56 -12.89
C LYS A 199 -9.85 -0.13 -12.15
N VAL A 200 -9.48 -0.90 -11.14
CA VAL A 200 -8.31 -0.63 -10.30
C VAL A 200 -7.46 -1.89 -10.23
N THR A 201 -6.17 -1.74 -10.47
CA THR A 201 -5.16 -2.78 -10.25
C THR A 201 -4.13 -2.25 -9.26
N VAL A 202 -3.81 -3.05 -8.26
CA VAL A 202 -2.84 -2.74 -7.22
C VAL A 202 -1.79 -3.83 -7.21
N LYS A 203 -0.53 -3.44 -7.36
CA LYS A 203 0.63 -4.31 -7.20
C LYS A 203 1.42 -3.85 -5.99
N SER A 204 1.68 -4.76 -5.07
CA SER A 204 2.61 -4.57 -3.96
C SER A 204 3.86 -5.35 -4.31
N ASP A 205 4.84 -4.67 -4.90
CA ASP A 205 6.09 -5.25 -5.40
C ASP A 205 7.17 -5.22 -4.31
N ILE A 206 6.81 -5.65 -3.09
CA ILE A 206 7.66 -5.52 -1.89
C ILE A 206 8.77 -6.58 -1.82
N TYR A 207 8.71 -7.65 -2.63
CA TYR A 207 9.78 -8.64 -2.67
C TYR A 207 11.10 -7.97 -3.10
N GLY A 208 12.17 -8.20 -2.35
CA GLY A 208 13.46 -7.54 -2.57
C GLY A 208 13.59 -6.14 -1.96
N THR A 209 12.51 -5.56 -1.40
CA THR A 209 12.51 -4.22 -0.81
C THR A 209 12.84 -4.30 0.68
N ASP A 210 13.82 -3.53 1.13
CA ASP A 210 14.05 -3.23 2.55
C ASP A 210 12.97 -2.27 3.04
N LEU A 211 12.16 -2.71 4.01
CA LEU A 211 11.06 -1.94 4.60
C LEU A 211 11.46 -1.32 5.95
N GLY A 212 12.78 -1.24 6.20
CA GLY A 212 13.42 -0.69 7.38
C GLY A 212 13.83 -1.77 8.37
N ASP A 213 14.88 -1.47 9.15
CA ASP A 213 15.43 -2.36 10.18
C ASP A 213 15.82 -3.76 9.66
N ASP A 214 16.28 -3.85 8.40
CA ASP A 214 16.65 -5.10 7.73
C ASP A 214 15.49 -6.10 7.62
N MET A 215 14.25 -5.58 7.59
CA MET A 215 13.04 -6.35 7.37
C MET A 215 12.62 -6.22 5.90
N TYR A 216 12.65 -7.34 5.18
CA TYR A 216 12.37 -7.35 3.74
C TYR A 216 10.97 -7.88 3.41
N GLY A 217 10.40 -7.44 2.29
CA GLY A 217 9.15 -8.02 1.80
C GLY A 217 9.31 -9.50 1.44
N ALA A 218 8.44 -10.34 1.99
CA ALA A 218 8.48 -11.79 1.83
C ALA A 218 8.08 -12.23 0.41
N GLU A 219 7.04 -11.61 -0.13
CA GLU A 219 6.45 -11.92 -1.44
C GLU A 219 5.75 -10.68 -2.01
N SER A 220 5.70 -10.58 -3.34
CA SER A 220 4.89 -9.57 -4.02
C SER A 220 3.45 -10.05 -4.19
N ALA A 221 2.48 -9.12 -4.17
CA ALA A 221 1.06 -9.43 -4.31
C ALA A 221 0.38 -8.51 -5.33
N GLU A 222 -0.70 -8.99 -5.94
CA GLU A 222 -1.52 -8.22 -6.89
C GLU A 222 -3.01 -8.47 -6.66
N THR A 223 -3.82 -7.42 -6.81
CA THR A 223 -5.29 -7.52 -6.85
C THR A 223 -5.84 -6.57 -7.91
N SER A 224 -6.90 -6.99 -8.60
CA SER A 224 -7.68 -6.17 -9.50
C SER A 224 -9.16 -6.19 -9.13
N PHE A 225 -9.80 -5.03 -9.08
CA PHE A 225 -11.21 -4.91 -8.72
C PHE A 225 -11.93 -3.83 -9.53
N THR A 226 -13.25 -3.84 -9.48
CA THR A 226 -14.11 -2.90 -10.21
C THR A 226 -15.00 -2.11 -9.25
N ILE A 227 -15.18 -0.83 -9.52
CA ILE A 227 -16.13 0.03 -8.79
C ILE A 227 -17.52 -0.19 -9.38
N GLY A 228 -18.47 -0.62 -8.56
CA GLY A 228 -19.87 -0.84 -8.93
C GLY A 228 -20.72 0.43 -8.87
N ASP A 229 -22.04 0.24 -8.80
CA ASP A 229 -23.01 1.33 -8.62
C ASP A 229 -22.71 2.15 -7.36
N GLU A 230 -23.00 3.46 -7.45
CA GLU A 230 -23.01 4.36 -6.29
C GLU A 230 -24.19 4.00 -5.39
N VAL A 231 -23.89 3.61 -4.15
CA VAL A 231 -24.91 3.45 -3.10
C VAL A 231 -24.48 4.24 -1.88
N ILE A 232 -25.34 5.19 -1.49
CA ILE A 232 -25.12 6.08 -0.34
C ILE A 232 -26.37 6.04 0.53
N ALA A 233 -26.20 5.59 1.78
CA ALA A 233 -27.24 5.60 2.80
C ALA A 233 -27.03 6.80 3.74
N ILE A 234 -28.03 7.66 3.87
CA ILE A 234 -27.94 8.88 4.68
C ILE A 234 -28.83 8.69 5.91
N ALA A 235 -28.21 8.49 7.08
CA ALA A 235 -28.86 8.43 8.38
C ALA A 235 -28.90 9.83 9.02
N ASP A 236 -30.09 10.38 9.23
CA ASP A 236 -30.29 11.72 9.76
C ASP A 236 -31.01 11.67 11.11
N ASP A 237 -30.33 12.09 12.18
CA ASP A 237 -30.91 12.06 13.53
C ASP A 237 -32.07 13.05 13.73
N ALA A 238 -32.12 14.12 12.92
CA ALA A 238 -33.21 15.09 13.00
C ALA A 238 -34.55 14.47 12.59
N THR A 239 -34.52 13.47 11.70
CA THR A 239 -35.71 12.78 11.19
C THR A 239 -35.80 11.32 11.62
N LYS A 240 -34.73 10.78 12.23
CA LYS A 240 -34.57 9.36 12.61
C LYS A 240 -34.93 8.43 11.48
N THR A 241 -34.48 8.80 10.29
CA THR A 241 -34.70 8.08 9.05
C THR A 241 -33.36 7.89 8.35
N MET A 242 -33.17 6.71 7.75
CA MET A 242 -32.11 6.44 6.81
C MET A 242 -32.69 6.41 5.39
N VAL A 243 -32.21 7.31 4.52
CA VAL A 243 -32.58 7.34 3.10
C VAL A 243 -31.46 6.72 2.29
N ILE A 244 -31.76 5.67 1.54
CA ILE A 244 -30.80 4.95 0.71
C ILE A 244 -30.98 5.40 -0.74
N LYS A 245 -29.88 5.89 -1.32
CA LYS A 245 -29.81 6.29 -2.72
C LYS A 245 -28.94 5.33 -3.51
N LYS A 246 -29.39 4.97 -4.71
CA LYS A 246 -28.61 4.25 -5.71
C LYS A 246 -28.48 5.12 -6.95
N ASN A 247 -27.26 5.45 -7.36
CA ASN A 247 -26.97 6.35 -8.47
C ASN A 247 -27.78 7.67 -8.39
N GLY A 248 -27.82 8.27 -7.19
CA GLY A 248 -28.59 9.49 -6.91
C GLY A 248 -30.09 9.33 -6.65
N GLU A 249 -30.72 8.21 -7.03
CA GLU A 249 -32.16 7.98 -6.89
C GLU A 249 -32.50 7.31 -5.55
N VAL A 250 -33.56 7.76 -4.88
CA VAL A 250 -34.02 7.14 -3.63
C VAL A 250 -34.64 5.78 -3.94
N VAL A 251 -34.06 4.72 -3.40
CA VAL A 251 -34.54 3.34 -3.58
C VAL A 251 -35.18 2.77 -2.32
N ASN A 252 -34.87 3.34 -1.14
CA ASN A 252 -35.50 2.94 0.11
C ASN A 252 -35.40 4.05 1.17
N SER A 253 -36.29 4.00 2.15
CA SER A 253 -36.33 4.88 3.32
C SER A 253 -36.73 4.07 4.55
N MET A 254 -35.88 4.06 5.58
CA MET A 254 -36.02 3.20 6.75
C MET A 254 -36.13 4.05 8.03
N PRO A 255 -37.13 3.84 8.89
CA PRO A 255 -37.09 4.34 10.26
C PRO A 255 -35.92 3.70 11.01
N ILE A 256 -35.13 4.51 11.72
CA ILE A 256 -33.94 4.08 12.46
C ILE A 256 -34.00 4.50 13.93
N SER A 257 -33.31 3.75 14.80
CA SER A 257 -32.93 4.20 16.14
C SER A 257 -31.42 4.08 16.28
N MET A 258 -30.73 5.21 16.43
CA MET A 258 -29.28 5.26 16.54
C MET A 258 -28.81 5.16 18.01
N GLY A 259 -27.54 5.46 18.25
CA GLY A 259 -26.92 5.55 19.55
C GLY A 259 -27.60 6.57 20.46
N SER A 260 -27.88 6.19 21.70
CA SER A 260 -28.42 7.09 22.72
C SER A 260 -27.49 8.29 23.00
N ASN A 261 -27.95 9.32 23.70
CA ASN A 261 -27.08 10.45 24.05
C ASN A 261 -25.88 10.07 24.93
N VAL A 262 -25.94 8.92 25.63
CA VAL A 262 -24.83 8.40 26.43
C VAL A 262 -23.81 7.68 25.55
N HIS A 263 -24.27 7.04 24.47
CA HIS A 263 -23.45 6.30 23.51
C HIS A 263 -23.82 6.72 22.08
N PRO A 264 -23.57 7.98 21.71
CA PRO A 264 -24.10 8.52 20.45
C PRO A 264 -23.36 7.92 19.26
N THR A 265 -24.09 7.68 18.17
CA THR A 265 -23.46 7.33 16.89
C THR A 265 -22.67 8.53 16.37
N PRO A 266 -21.36 8.42 16.10
CA PRO A 266 -20.60 9.53 15.56
C PRO A 266 -21.14 9.99 14.20
N ASN A 267 -21.11 11.29 13.96
CA ASN A 267 -21.34 11.87 12.65
C ASN A 267 -20.23 11.44 11.66
N GLY A 268 -20.45 11.65 10.37
CA GLY A 268 -19.43 11.47 9.34
C GLY A 268 -19.74 10.37 8.34
N GLN A 269 -18.71 9.96 7.62
CA GLN A 269 -18.77 9.04 6.49
C GLN A 269 -18.16 7.71 6.92
N TYR A 270 -18.89 6.64 6.62
CA TYR A 270 -18.53 5.28 6.99
C TYR A 270 -18.49 4.42 5.73
N ILE A 271 -17.47 3.59 5.62
CA ILE A 271 -17.33 2.61 4.55
C ILE A 271 -17.97 1.29 5.00
N ILE A 272 -18.85 0.71 4.19
CA ILE A 272 -19.43 -0.60 4.50
C ILE A 272 -18.33 -1.67 4.44
N GLY A 273 -18.22 -2.44 5.52
CA GLY A 273 -17.26 -3.53 5.71
C GLY A 273 -17.92 -4.90 5.54
N ASP A 274 -17.77 -5.76 6.55
CA ASP A 274 -18.34 -7.12 6.54
C ASP A 274 -19.86 -7.15 6.68
N ARG A 275 -20.46 -8.21 6.16
CA ARG A 275 -21.91 -8.44 6.17
C ARG A 275 -22.19 -9.86 6.68
N ASN A 276 -23.02 -9.98 7.70
CA ASN A 276 -23.30 -11.24 8.38
C ASN A 276 -24.81 -11.45 8.50
N GLU A 277 -25.32 -12.61 8.09
CA GLU A 277 -26.74 -12.94 8.28
C GLU A 277 -27.13 -13.04 9.76
N THR A 278 -26.19 -13.51 10.59
CA THR A 278 -26.31 -13.55 12.04
C THR A 278 -24.98 -13.21 12.67
N MET A 279 -24.99 -12.51 13.80
CA MET A 279 -23.78 -12.16 14.55
C MET A 279 -24.08 -12.06 16.04
N VAL A 280 -23.13 -12.45 16.88
CA VAL A 280 -23.13 -12.04 18.30
C VAL A 280 -22.22 -10.83 18.41
N MET A 281 -22.82 -9.66 18.67
CA MET A 281 -22.06 -8.43 18.91
C MET A 281 -21.64 -8.40 20.37
N ASP A 282 -20.34 -8.47 20.62
CA ASP A 282 -19.72 -8.43 21.94
C ASP A 282 -18.93 -7.13 22.10
N SER A 283 -19.36 -6.26 23.00
CA SER A 283 -18.76 -4.93 23.18
C SER A 283 -17.30 -4.99 23.63
N ARG A 284 -16.86 -6.12 24.22
CA ARG A 284 -15.46 -6.31 24.66
C ARG A 284 -14.50 -6.39 23.48
N THR A 285 -14.97 -6.86 22.33
CA THR A 285 -14.21 -6.84 21.07
C THR A 285 -13.83 -5.42 20.64
N TYR A 286 -14.63 -4.43 21.06
CA TYR A 286 -14.47 -3.02 20.72
C TYR A 286 -14.00 -2.16 21.91
N GLY A 287 -13.59 -2.80 23.01
CA GLY A 287 -13.00 -2.13 24.17
C GLY A 287 -13.96 -1.69 25.28
N LEU A 288 -15.26 -2.00 25.20
CA LEU A 288 -16.23 -1.70 26.26
C LEU A 288 -16.52 -2.93 27.11
N SER A 289 -16.11 -2.92 28.37
CA SER A 289 -16.36 -4.01 29.32
C SER A 289 -17.82 -4.06 29.79
N LEU A 290 -18.29 -5.26 30.18
CA LEU A 290 -19.67 -5.46 30.67
C LEU A 290 -19.95 -4.66 31.94
N ASP A 291 -18.96 -4.54 32.84
CA ASP A 291 -19.08 -3.76 34.09
C ASP A 291 -19.26 -2.25 33.83
N ASN A 292 -18.90 -1.78 32.64
CA ASN A 292 -19.04 -0.39 32.21
C ASN A 292 -20.23 -0.18 31.25
N GLY A 293 -21.23 -1.05 31.31
CA GLY A 293 -22.42 -0.97 30.44
C GLY A 293 -22.24 -1.64 29.07
N GLY A 294 -21.26 -2.53 28.94
CA GLY A 294 -21.08 -3.35 27.75
C GLY A 294 -22.23 -4.34 27.51
N TYR A 295 -22.21 -4.98 26.34
CA TYR A 295 -23.28 -5.85 25.88
C TYR A 295 -22.74 -7.10 25.16
N VAL A 296 -23.54 -8.16 25.15
CA VAL A 296 -23.38 -9.34 24.29
C VAL A 296 -24.75 -9.62 23.68
N THR A 297 -24.94 -9.28 22.40
CA THR A 297 -26.27 -9.30 21.77
C THR A 297 -26.25 -10.10 20.48
N PRO A 298 -27.03 -11.20 20.36
CA PRO A 298 -27.26 -11.85 19.07
C PRO A 298 -28.17 -10.97 18.22
N VAL A 299 -27.78 -10.73 16.97
CA VAL A 299 -28.53 -9.92 16.01
C VAL A 299 -28.60 -10.60 14.65
N ASN A 300 -29.63 -10.23 13.89
CA ASN A 300 -29.82 -10.65 12.51
C ASN A 300 -29.36 -9.55 11.55
N TYR A 301 -28.85 -9.96 10.39
CA TYR A 301 -28.50 -9.13 9.24
C TYR A 301 -27.63 -7.92 9.62
N ALA A 302 -26.44 -8.18 10.14
CA ALA A 302 -25.50 -7.16 10.57
C ALA A 302 -24.59 -6.73 9.41
N THR A 303 -24.66 -5.46 9.03
CA THR A 303 -23.75 -4.83 8.06
C THR A 303 -22.83 -3.86 8.80
N GLN A 304 -21.54 -4.15 8.80
CA GLN A 304 -20.52 -3.36 9.48
C GLN A 304 -20.30 -2.03 8.77
N MET A 305 -20.12 -0.97 9.55
CA MET A 305 -19.73 0.34 9.04
C MET A 305 -18.56 0.97 9.80
N SER A 306 -18.17 0.46 10.98
CA SER A 306 -16.93 0.87 11.67
C SER A 306 -16.17 -0.31 12.31
N TYR A 307 -14.85 -0.15 12.49
CA TYR A 307 -14.04 -1.09 13.29
C TYR A 307 -14.29 -0.91 14.78
N SER A 308 -14.70 0.29 15.22
CA SER A 308 -15.22 0.57 16.57
C SER A 308 -16.54 -0.14 16.92
N GLY A 309 -17.10 -0.96 16.03
CA GLY A 309 -18.22 -1.85 16.33
C GLY A 309 -19.60 -1.29 16.01
N ILE A 310 -19.70 -0.36 15.06
CA ILE A 310 -20.99 0.20 14.61
C ILE A 310 -21.49 -0.57 13.39
N TYR A 311 -22.76 -0.97 13.46
CA TYR A 311 -23.45 -1.75 12.42
C TYR A 311 -24.84 -1.20 12.13
N VAL A 312 -25.34 -1.46 10.92
CA VAL A 312 -26.79 -1.51 10.64
C VAL A 312 -27.25 -2.94 10.87
N HIS A 313 -28.25 -3.16 11.73
CA HIS A 313 -28.73 -4.52 12.02
C HIS A 313 -30.21 -4.57 12.42
N GLY A 314 -30.76 -5.79 12.38
CA GLY A 314 -32.11 -6.10 12.83
C GLY A 314 -32.22 -5.99 14.34
N ALA A 315 -33.22 -5.24 14.81
CA ALA A 315 -33.42 -4.94 16.22
C ALA A 315 -34.91 -5.00 16.60
N PRO A 316 -35.54 -6.19 16.58
CA PRO A 316 -36.97 -6.35 16.79
C PRO A 316 -37.45 -5.82 18.15
N TRP A 317 -36.58 -5.82 19.15
CA TRP A 317 -36.85 -5.27 20.50
C TRP A 317 -36.99 -3.74 20.53
N SER A 318 -36.57 -3.03 19.48
CA SER A 318 -36.52 -1.56 19.43
C SER A 318 -37.42 -0.93 18.36
N THR A 319 -38.32 -1.71 17.76
CA THR A 319 -39.23 -1.22 16.71
C THR A 319 -40.07 -0.01 17.14
N TRP A 320 -40.43 0.07 18.42
CA TRP A 320 -41.14 1.22 19.01
C TRP A 320 -40.31 2.52 19.02
N ALA A 321 -38.98 2.41 18.97
CA ALA A 321 -38.06 3.55 19.02
C ALA A 321 -37.66 4.04 17.61
N GLN A 322 -37.69 3.15 16.61
CA GLN A 322 -37.25 3.44 15.25
C GLN A 322 -38.13 4.52 14.59
N GLY A 323 -37.49 5.61 14.15
CA GLY A 323 -38.20 6.80 13.66
C GLY A 323 -38.61 7.79 14.74
N SER A 324 -38.27 7.56 16.01
CA SER A 324 -38.74 8.38 17.14
C SER A 324 -37.66 8.75 18.16
N VAL A 325 -36.93 7.78 18.71
CA VAL A 325 -35.89 8.01 19.74
C VAL A 325 -34.68 7.10 19.55
N ASN A 326 -33.50 7.56 19.98
CA ASN A 326 -32.27 6.78 19.92
C ASN A 326 -32.05 6.00 21.23
N GLN A 327 -31.70 4.72 21.12
CA GLN A 327 -31.61 3.81 22.27
C GLN A 327 -30.43 2.83 22.20
N SER A 328 -29.65 2.81 21.11
CA SER A 328 -28.56 1.83 20.96
C SER A 328 -27.25 2.29 21.65
N HIS A 329 -26.23 1.44 21.59
CA HIS A 329 -24.85 1.75 21.99
C HIS A 329 -23.99 2.31 20.83
N GLY A 330 -24.63 2.76 19.74
CA GLY A 330 -23.96 3.32 18.56
C GLY A 330 -24.46 2.73 17.25
N CYS A 331 -24.92 1.48 17.24
CA CYS A 331 -25.51 0.84 16.06
C CYS A 331 -26.75 1.56 15.54
N ILE A 332 -27.03 1.39 14.25
CA ILE A 332 -28.26 1.84 13.61
C ILE A 332 -29.26 0.68 13.62
N ASN A 333 -30.18 0.73 14.58
CA ASN A 333 -31.25 -0.26 14.71
C ASN A 333 -32.32 -0.04 13.64
N VAL A 334 -32.67 -1.11 12.92
CA VAL A 334 -33.80 -1.16 11.98
C VAL A 334 -34.65 -2.42 12.23
N THR A 335 -35.78 -2.56 11.54
CA THR A 335 -36.53 -3.82 11.52
C THR A 335 -35.72 -4.92 10.84
N ASP A 336 -35.96 -6.19 11.15
CA ASP A 336 -35.27 -7.31 10.48
C ASP A 336 -35.49 -7.30 8.96
N ALA A 337 -36.66 -6.89 8.49
CA ALA A 337 -36.94 -6.74 7.06
C ALA A 337 -36.06 -5.66 6.42
N ASN A 338 -35.89 -4.51 7.08
CA ASN A 338 -35.01 -3.44 6.60
C ASN A 338 -33.53 -3.82 6.71
N ALA A 339 -33.13 -4.52 7.78
CA ALA A 339 -31.77 -5.01 7.94
C ALA A 339 -31.40 -6.02 6.84
N LYS A 340 -32.29 -6.97 6.55
CA LYS A 340 -32.12 -7.91 5.44
C LYS A 340 -32.05 -7.17 4.10
N TRP A 341 -32.96 -6.23 3.87
CA TRP A 341 -32.92 -5.43 2.65
C TRP A 341 -31.58 -4.68 2.53
N PHE A 342 -31.09 -4.08 3.61
CA PHE A 342 -29.82 -3.35 3.62
C PHE A 342 -28.64 -4.27 3.29
N LEU A 343 -28.58 -5.45 3.92
CA LEU A 343 -27.56 -6.46 3.66
C LEU A 343 -27.58 -6.93 2.19
N ASP A 344 -28.76 -7.16 1.64
CA ASP A 344 -28.94 -7.66 0.27
C ASP A 344 -28.64 -6.59 -0.81
N ASN A 345 -28.82 -5.30 -0.48
CA ASN A 345 -28.76 -4.18 -1.44
C ASN A 345 -27.55 -3.25 -1.26
N THR A 346 -26.68 -3.54 -0.30
CA THR A 346 -25.39 -2.85 -0.12
C THR A 346 -24.24 -3.83 -0.22
N LYS A 347 -23.05 -3.34 -0.56
CA LYS A 347 -21.82 -4.13 -0.66
C LYS A 347 -20.66 -3.42 0.03
N ARG A 348 -19.59 -4.17 0.28
CA ARG A 348 -18.32 -3.62 0.79
C ARG A 348 -17.89 -2.42 -0.05
N GLY A 349 -17.55 -1.32 0.59
CA GLY A 349 -17.18 -0.07 -0.07
C GLY A 349 -18.33 0.90 -0.33
N ASP A 350 -19.60 0.51 -0.16
CA ASP A 350 -20.72 1.46 -0.19
C ASP A 350 -20.64 2.40 1.02
N ILE A 351 -21.31 3.55 0.95
CA ILE A 351 -21.16 4.61 1.97
C ILE A 351 -22.40 4.72 2.84
N VAL A 352 -22.19 4.86 4.14
CA VAL A 352 -23.18 5.41 5.08
C VAL A 352 -22.73 6.78 5.56
N VAL A 353 -23.58 7.78 5.44
CA VAL A 353 -23.38 9.12 6.00
C VAL A 353 -24.29 9.30 7.20
N VAL A 354 -23.70 9.54 8.37
CA VAL A 354 -24.43 9.87 9.60
C VAL A 354 -24.31 11.37 9.84
N LYS A 355 -25.43 12.03 10.14
CA LYS A 355 -25.44 13.48 10.43
C LYS A 355 -26.46 13.85 11.51
N ASN A 356 -26.23 15.01 12.09
CA ASN A 356 -27.09 15.68 13.08
C ASN A 356 -27.21 14.94 14.43
N THR A 357 -26.33 13.99 14.74
CA THR A 357 -26.29 13.37 16.07
C THR A 357 -25.57 14.28 17.06
N VAL A 358 -25.73 14.00 18.36
CA VAL A 358 -24.97 14.68 19.43
C VAL A 358 -23.52 14.19 19.56
N GLY A 359 -23.12 13.17 18.80
CA GLY A 359 -21.78 12.60 18.85
C GLY A 359 -20.75 13.40 18.05
N GLU A 360 -19.47 13.11 18.28
CA GLU A 360 -18.38 13.67 17.49
C GLU A 360 -18.35 13.11 16.07
N THR A 361 -17.35 13.46 15.26
CA THR A 361 -17.14 12.81 13.95
C THR A 361 -16.38 11.50 14.14
N LEU A 362 -16.72 10.47 13.37
CA LEU A 362 -15.96 9.21 13.36
C LEU A 362 -14.49 9.49 13.06
N SER A 363 -13.60 8.85 13.82
CA SER A 363 -12.16 8.92 13.58
C SER A 363 -11.81 8.53 12.15
N GLY A 364 -10.98 9.35 11.50
CA GLY A 364 -10.44 9.06 10.17
C GLY A 364 -9.61 7.77 10.10
N VAL A 365 -9.04 7.36 11.24
CA VAL A 365 -8.21 6.15 11.38
C VAL A 365 -8.94 5.00 12.07
N ASP A 366 -10.28 5.06 12.18
CA ASP A 366 -11.10 3.95 12.69
C ASP A 366 -10.78 2.64 11.94
N GLY A 367 -10.61 2.72 10.62
CA GLY A 367 -10.45 1.56 9.73
C GLY A 367 -11.52 1.53 8.63
N LEU A 368 -12.70 2.12 8.88
CA LEU A 368 -13.74 2.37 7.87
C LEU A 368 -14.15 3.85 7.82
N GLY A 369 -13.30 4.74 8.36
CA GLY A 369 -13.54 6.17 8.50
C GLY A 369 -12.71 7.07 7.59
N ASP A 370 -11.99 6.49 6.61
CA ASP A 370 -10.95 7.13 5.79
C ASP A 370 -11.37 8.49 5.17
N TRP A 371 -12.65 8.60 4.80
CA TRP A 371 -13.23 9.79 4.17
C TRP A 371 -13.52 10.95 5.13
N ASN A 372 -13.36 10.74 6.43
CA ASN A 372 -13.43 11.81 7.43
C ASN A 372 -12.11 12.58 7.57
N ILE A 373 -11.01 12.09 6.98
CA ILE A 373 -9.75 12.84 6.88
C ILE A 373 -9.85 13.82 5.72
N PRO A 374 -9.68 15.14 5.94
CA PRO A 374 -9.66 16.12 4.86
C PRO A 374 -8.61 15.77 3.80
N TRP A 375 -8.95 15.96 2.53
CA TRP A 375 -8.07 15.58 1.42
C TRP A 375 -6.67 16.19 1.50
N GLU A 376 -6.53 17.45 1.92
CA GLU A 376 -5.21 18.09 2.04
C GLU A 376 -4.34 17.40 3.10
N THR A 377 -4.93 16.92 4.20
CA THR A 377 -4.24 16.11 5.22
C THR A 377 -3.89 14.73 4.67
N TRP A 378 -4.84 14.07 3.99
CA TRP A 378 -4.62 12.75 3.39
C TRP A 378 -3.50 12.79 2.34
N LYS A 379 -3.57 13.75 1.40
CA LYS A 379 -2.63 13.92 0.30
C LYS A 379 -1.22 14.26 0.77
N LYS A 380 -1.09 15.00 1.88
CA LYS A 380 0.21 15.25 2.50
C LYS A 380 0.87 13.94 2.97
N GLY A 381 0.06 12.94 3.32
CA GLY A 381 0.53 11.67 3.87
C GLY A 381 1.12 11.81 5.27
N ASN A 382 1.60 10.69 5.79
CA ASN A 382 2.23 10.56 7.10
C ASN A 382 3.33 9.47 7.09
N ALA A 383 4.00 9.29 5.95
CA ALA A 383 5.10 8.33 5.79
C ALA A 383 6.27 8.62 6.75
N ASP A 384 6.54 9.89 7.04
CA ASP A 384 7.60 10.32 7.95
C ASP A 384 7.22 10.24 9.45
N GLU A 385 5.95 9.94 9.75
CA GLU A 385 5.44 9.85 11.12
C GLU A 385 5.40 8.39 11.55
N THR A 386 6.57 7.78 11.83
CA THR A 386 6.64 6.50 12.53
C THR A 386 6.29 6.73 14.00
N SER A 387 5.00 6.83 14.24
CA SER A 387 4.42 6.98 15.57
C SER A 387 4.71 5.76 16.45
N SER A 388 4.97 5.98 17.73
CA SER A 388 5.30 4.96 18.73
C SER A 388 4.11 4.09 19.19
N TRP A 389 3.11 3.83 18.33
CA TRP A 389 1.92 3.03 18.70
C TRP A 389 2.22 1.53 18.77
#